data_AF-A0A5B6ZJV8-F1
#
_entry.id   AF-A0A5B6ZJV8-F1
#
_cell.length_a   1.000
_cell.length_b   1.000
_cell.length_c   1.000
_cell.angle_alpha   90.00
_cell.angle_beta   90.00
_cell.angle_gamma   90.00
#
_symmetry.space_group_name_H-M   'P 1'
#
loop_
_entity.id
_entity.type
_entity.pdbx_description
1 polymer ?
#
loop_
_entity_poly.entity_id
_entity_poly.type
_entity_poly.pdbx_seq_one_letter_code
_entity_poly.pdbx_strand_id
1 'polypeptide(L)'
;MGRGKFKGKPTGRRQFSTPEEMLKEEAELEEEKSEEESEEESEEEPEKRKGTQGIIEIENPNLVKPKTLKARDVDIEKTTELSRREREEIEKQKAHERYMRLQEQGKTEQAKKDLERLALIRQQRAEAAKKRDEEKAAKEQKKVETRK
;
A
#
# COMPACT_ATOMS: atom_id res chain seq x y z
N MET A 1 0.89 -42.30 40.15
CA MET A 1 0.38 -41.30 39.17
C MET A 1 1.42 -41.16 38.06
N GLY A 2 1.21 -41.83 36.92
CA GLY A 2 2.17 -41.86 35.82
C GLY A 2 2.16 -40.55 35.03
N ARG A 3 3.31 -39.86 34.97
CA ARG A 3 3.46 -38.67 34.12
C ARG A 3 3.76 -39.14 32.69
N GLY A 4 2.73 -39.14 31.84
CA GLY A 4 2.88 -39.43 30.42
C GLY A 4 3.87 -38.48 29.77
N LYS A 5 4.92 -39.02 29.16
CA LYS A 5 5.87 -38.26 28.33
C LYS A 5 5.16 -37.84 27.04
N PHE A 6 4.61 -36.62 26.99
CA PHE A 6 4.08 -36.05 25.75
C PHE A 6 5.23 -35.82 24.77
N LYS A 7 5.43 -36.74 23.83
CA LYS A 7 6.35 -36.56 22.71
C LYS A 7 5.68 -35.59 21.72
N GLY A 8 5.95 -34.30 21.87
CA GLY A 8 5.59 -33.30 20.86
C GLY A 8 6.31 -33.64 19.55
N LYS A 9 5.55 -33.90 18.48
CA LYS A 9 6.11 -33.99 17.13
C LYS A 9 6.79 -32.66 16.80
N PRO A 10 7.95 -32.63 16.12
CA PRO A 10 8.56 -31.38 15.71
C PRO A 10 7.57 -30.67 14.78
N THR A 11 6.97 -29.59 15.25
CA THR A 11 6.19 -28.69 14.39
C THR A 11 7.15 -28.19 13.32
N GLY A 12 6.93 -28.59 12.08
CA GLY A 12 7.77 -28.20 10.94
C GLY A 12 8.03 -26.70 10.97
N ARG A 13 9.27 -26.30 10.66
CA ARG A 13 9.63 -24.88 10.56
C ARG A 13 8.68 -24.24 9.55
N ARG A 14 7.97 -23.20 9.98
CA ARG A 14 7.19 -22.35 9.07
C ARG A 14 8.20 -21.60 8.21
N GLN A 15 8.17 -21.86 6.91
CA GLN A 15 8.87 -21.03 5.93
C GLN A 15 8.01 -19.80 5.72
N PHE A 16 8.58 -18.63 5.99
CA PHE A 16 7.97 -17.35 5.63
C PHE A 16 8.71 -16.85 4.40
N SER A 17 7.98 -16.28 3.44
CA SER A 17 8.59 -15.62 2.30
C SER A 17 9.53 -14.51 2.78
N THR A 18 10.68 -14.43 2.14
CA THR A 18 11.62 -13.33 2.35
C THR A 18 11.15 -12.10 1.59
N PRO A 19 11.54 -10.87 2.01
CA PRO A 19 11.17 -9.65 1.30
C PRO A 19 11.62 -9.64 -0.16
N GLU A 20 12.76 -10.27 -0.46
CA GLU A 20 13.26 -10.42 -1.83
C GLU A 20 12.39 -11.35 -2.68
N GLU A 21 11.79 -12.38 -2.09
CA GLU A 21 10.87 -13.28 -2.79
C GLU A 21 9.55 -12.59 -3.10
N MET A 22 9.00 -11.79 -2.17
CA MET A 22 7.78 -11.04 -2.44
C MET A 22 7.96 -9.97 -3.53
N LEU A 23 9.11 -9.28 -3.54
CA LEU A 23 9.42 -8.30 -4.59
C LEU A 23 9.58 -8.95 -5.97
N LYS A 24 10.09 -10.19 -6.03
CA LYS A 24 10.18 -10.94 -7.29
C LYS A 24 8.80 -11.38 -7.77
N GLU A 25 7.95 -11.89 -6.88
CA GLU A 25 6.56 -12.23 -7.21
C GLU A 25 5.77 -11.01 -7.69
N GLU A 26 5.97 -9.84 -7.08
CA GLU A 26 5.33 -8.58 -7.52
C GLU A 26 5.82 -8.15 -8.91
N ALA A 27 7.13 -8.28 -9.19
CA ALA A 27 7.69 -7.92 -10.49
C ALA A 27 7.23 -8.86 -11.62
N GLU A 28 7.14 -10.17 -11.36
CA GLU A 28 6.63 -11.15 -12.33
C GLU A 28 5.15 -10.89 -12.66
N LEU A 29 4.34 -10.47 -11.67
CA LEU A 29 2.95 -10.10 -11.87
C LEU A 29 2.77 -8.79 -12.66
N GLU A 30 3.66 -7.81 -12.47
CA GLU A 30 3.65 -6.59 -13.29
C GLU A 30 4.04 -6.89 -14.75
N GLU A 31 4.98 -7.80 -14.98
CA GLU A 31 5.40 -8.19 -16.31
C GLU A 31 4.29 -8.93 -17.08
N GLU A 32 3.63 -9.92 -16.47
CA GLU A 32 2.45 -10.60 -17.07
C GLU A 32 1.33 -9.60 -17.40
N LYS A 33 1.08 -8.65 -16.50
CA LYS A 33 0.02 -7.65 -16.72
C LYS A 33 0.37 -6.70 -17.87
N SER A 34 1.65 -6.39 -18.06
CA SER A 34 2.12 -5.53 -19.16
C SER A 34 2.07 -6.24 -20.52
N GLU A 35 2.29 -7.55 -20.56
CA GLU A 35 2.13 -8.36 -21.77
C GLU A 35 0.64 -8.47 -22.17
N GLU A 36 -0.25 -8.69 -21.19
CA GLU A 36 -1.70 -8.77 -21.44
C GLU A 36 -2.28 -7.44 -21.94
N GLU A 37 -1.76 -6.30 -21.47
CA GLU A 37 -2.17 -4.96 -21.93
C GLU A 37 -1.63 -4.61 -23.33
N SER A 38 -0.45 -5.13 -23.70
CA SER A 38 0.16 -4.89 -25.03
C SER A 38 -0.51 -5.68 -26.16
N GLU A 39 -1.21 -6.77 -25.86
CA GLU A 39 -1.86 -7.61 -26.87
C GLU A 39 -3.27 -7.09 -27.25
N GLU A 40 -3.81 -6.11 -26.51
CA GLU A 40 -5.10 -5.45 -26.79
C GLU A 40 -4.96 -4.15 -27.63
N GLU A 41 -3.74 -3.61 -27.80
CA GLU A 41 -3.49 -2.29 -28.43
C GLU A 41 -2.94 -2.36 -29.88
N SER A 42 -3.38 -3.30 -30.72
CA SER A 42 -2.92 -3.30 -32.12
C SER A 42 -3.91 -3.86 -33.16
N GLU A 43 -5.13 -3.31 -33.23
CA GLU A 43 -5.95 -3.38 -34.45
C GLU A 43 -6.82 -2.11 -34.65
N GLU A 44 -6.23 -0.99 -35.09
CA GLU A 44 -6.99 0.09 -35.75
C GLU A 44 -6.70 0.09 -37.26
N GLU A 45 -7.28 -0.88 -37.97
CA GLU A 45 -7.47 -0.74 -39.41
C GLU A 45 -8.55 0.34 -39.68
N PRO A 46 -8.41 1.17 -40.73
CA PRO A 46 -9.51 2.02 -41.16
C PRO A 46 -10.66 1.15 -41.67
N GLU A 47 -11.76 1.10 -40.90
CA GLU A 47 -12.96 0.36 -41.24
C GLU A 47 -13.45 0.72 -42.66
N LYS A 48 -13.14 -0.14 -43.63
CA LYS A 48 -13.78 -0.10 -44.94
C LYS A 48 -15.25 -0.44 -44.70
N ARG A 49 -16.14 0.55 -44.83
CA ARG A 49 -17.59 0.39 -44.65
C ARG A 49 -18.07 -0.82 -45.44
N LYS A 50 -18.62 -1.81 -44.74
CA LYS A 50 -19.03 -3.08 -45.34
C LYS A 50 -20.45 -2.94 -45.91
N GLY A 51 -20.65 -3.34 -47.17
CA GLY A 51 -21.98 -3.47 -47.77
C GLY A 51 -22.72 -2.14 -48.03
N THR A 52 -24.03 -2.11 -47.76
CA THR A 52 -24.93 -0.98 -48.07
C THR A 52 -24.81 0.21 -47.11
N GLN A 53 -23.95 0.14 -46.10
CA GLN A 53 -23.70 1.22 -45.13
C GLN A 53 -23.21 2.53 -45.77
N GLY A 54 -22.65 2.48 -46.98
CA GLY A 54 -22.27 3.68 -47.74
C GLY A 54 -23.38 4.28 -48.62
N ILE A 55 -24.46 3.52 -48.87
CA ILE A 55 -25.56 3.89 -49.77
C ILE A 55 -26.75 4.47 -48.99
N ILE A 56 -26.93 4.05 -47.73
CA ILE A 56 -28.04 4.53 -46.89
C ILE A 56 -27.58 5.81 -46.17
N GLU A 57 -28.24 6.92 -46.48
CA GLU A 57 -28.03 8.20 -45.80
C GLU A 57 -28.64 8.14 -44.38
N ILE A 58 -27.79 8.14 -43.36
CA ILE A 58 -28.23 8.12 -41.95
C ILE A 58 -28.55 9.55 -41.53
N GLU A 59 -29.80 9.97 -41.68
CA GLU A 59 -30.34 11.25 -41.18
C GLU A 59 -30.67 11.20 -39.68
N ASN A 60 -29.79 10.64 -38.86
CA ASN A 60 -30.00 10.68 -37.41
C ASN A 60 -29.46 12.01 -36.86
N PRO A 61 -30.32 12.94 -36.37
CA PRO A 61 -29.88 14.24 -35.85
C PRO A 61 -28.98 14.14 -34.62
N ASN A 62 -29.00 12.99 -33.92
CA ASN A 62 -28.13 12.70 -32.78
C ASN A 62 -26.87 11.91 -33.18
N LEU A 63 -26.61 11.69 -34.47
CA LEU A 63 -25.39 11.02 -34.93
C LEU A 63 -24.19 11.95 -34.77
N VAL A 64 -23.61 11.95 -33.57
CA VAL A 64 -22.38 12.70 -33.28
C VAL A 64 -21.23 11.98 -33.99
N LYS A 65 -20.75 12.55 -35.09
CA LYS A 65 -19.52 12.08 -35.75
C LYS A 65 -18.34 12.30 -34.80
N PRO A 66 -17.47 11.30 -34.57
CA PRO A 66 -16.29 11.50 -33.74
C PRO A 66 -15.42 12.59 -34.37
N LYS A 67 -15.13 13.65 -33.61
CA LYS A 67 -14.20 14.71 -34.03
C LYS A 67 -12.84 14.36 -33.46
N THR A 68 -11.88 14.05 -34.31
CA THR A 68 -10.48 13.88 -33.92
C THR A 68 -9.87 15.27 -33.69
N LEU A 69 -9.81 15.70 -32.43
CA LEU A 69 -9.10 16.92 -32.06
C LEU A 69 -7.61 16.62 -31.96
N LYS A 70 -6.78 17.53 -32.50
CA LYS A 70 -5.32 17.40 -32.38
C LYS A 70 -4.92 17.81 -30.97
N ALA A 71 -3.94 17.10 -30.39
CA ALA A 71 -3.46 17.34 -29.02
C ALA A 71 -3.04 18.80 -28.72
N ARG A 72 -2.74 19.59 -29.76
CA ARG A 72 -2.37 21.01 -29.64
C ARG A 72 -3.56 21.96 -29.40
N ASP A 73 -4.76 21.54 -29.75
CA ASP A 73 -5.98 22.36 -29.66
C ASP A 73 -6.81 22.02 -28.40
N VAL A 74 -6.24 21.22 -27.48
CA VAL A 74 -6.88 20.86 -26.21
C VAL A 74 -6.61 21.98 -25.20
N ASP A 75 -7.64 22.77 -24.89
CA ASP A 75 -7.61 23.79 -23.84
C ASP A 75 -7.53 23.13 -22.45
N ILE A 76 -6.32 23.00 -21.91
CA ILE A 76 -6.04 22.41 -20.57
C ILE A 76 -6.66 23.26 -19.44
N GLU A 77 -6.93 24.54 -19.68
CA GLU A 77 -7.49 25.46 -18.68
C GLU A 77 -9.01 25.32 -18.51
N LYS A 78 -9.71 24.66 -19.43
CA LYS A 78 -11.11 24.32 -19.23
C LYS A 78 -11.17 23.12 -18.31
N THR A 79 -11.28 23.38 -17.01
CA THR A 79 -11.65 22.35 -16.03
C THR A 79 -12.98 21.76 -16.46
N THR A 80 -12.94 20.59 -17.08
CA THR A 80 -14.13 19.78 -17.26
C THR A 80 -14.70 19.57 -15.88
N GLU A 81 -15.94 20.01 -15.67
CA GLU A 81 -16.63 19.79 -14.43
C GLU A 81 -16.73 18.27 -14.24
N LEU A 82 -15.85 17.72 -13.40
CA LEU A 82 -15.78 16.29 -13.12
C LEU A 82 -17.18 15.75 -12.87
N SER A 83 -17.49 14.62 -13.49
CA SER A 83 -18.79 13.96 -13.34
C SER A 83 -19.09 13.76 -11.86
N ARG A 84 -20.37 13.76 -11.46
CA ARG A 84 -20.76 13.56 -10.04
C ARG A 84 -20.07 12.33 -9.44
N ARG A 85 -19.93 11.26 -10.24
CA ARG A 85 -19.23 10.02 -9.87
C ARG A 85 -17.75 10.26 -9.58
N GLU A 86 -17.06 10.98 -10.46
CA GLU A 86 -15.64 11.29 -10.33
C GLU A 86 -15.36 12.18 -9.11
N ARG A 87 -16.26 13.12 -8.79
CA ARG A 87 -16.14 13.95 -7.58
C ARG A 87 -16.24 13.12 -6.31
N GLU A 88 -17.22 12.23 -6.23
CA GLU A 88 -17.41 11.34 -5.08
C GLU A 88 -16.23 10.36 -4.91
N GLU A 89 -15.67 9.85 -6.01
CA GLU A 89 -14.50 8.98 -5.98
C GLU A 89 -13.24 9.71 -5.49
N ILE A 90 -12.99 10.93 -5.96
CA ILE A 90 -11.88 11.75 -5.50
C ILE A 90 -12.04 12.15 -4.03
N GLU A 91 -13.25 12.48 -3.59
CA GLU A 91 -13.51 12.76 -2.18
C GLU A 91 -13.28 11.53 -1.30
N LYS A 92 -13.69 10.35 -1.76
CA LYS A 92 -13.43 9.08 -1.08
C LYS A 92 -11.92 8.79 -0.98
N GLN A 93 -11.17 9.00 -2.06
CA GLN A 93 -9.71 8.86 -2.07
C GLN A 93 -9.06 9.85 -1.09
N LYS A 94 -9.42 11.14 -1.16
CA LYS A 94 -8.91 12.18 -0.24
C LYS A 94 -9.26 11.90 1.22
N ALA A 95 -10.45 11.36 1.50
CA ALA A 95 -10.85 10.97 2.84
C ALA A 95 -10.00 9.80 3.37
N HIS A 96 -9.75 8.80 2.53
CA HIS A 96 -8.88 7.67 2.85
C HIS A 96 -7.43 8.14 3.10
N GLU A 97 -6.86 8.95 2.21
CA GLU A 97 -5.52 9.53 2.37
C GLU A 97 -5.41 10.35 3.65
N ARG A 98 -6.43 11.17 3.95
CA ARG A 98 -6.47 11.95 5.19
C ARG A 98 -6.47 11.03 6.41
N TYR A 99 -7.25 9.95 6.38
CA TYR A 99 -7.30 8.98 7.46
C TYR A 99 -5.93 8.31 7.66
N MET A 100 -5.31 7.83 6.58
CA MET A 100 -3.97 7.24 6.60
C MET A 100 -2.93 8.23 7.15
N ARG A 101 -2.95 9.47 6.66
CA ARG A 101 -2.07 10.54 7.14
C ARG A 101 -2.27 10.86 8.63
N LEU A 102 -3.51 10.85 9.12
CA LEU A 102 -3.79 11.04 10.55
C LEU A 102 -3.31 9.86 11.39
N GLN A 103 -3.37 8.65 10.86
CA GLN A 103 -2.87 7.44 11.52
C GLN A 103 -1.35 7.44 11.60
N GLU A 104 -0.66 7.79 10.51
CA GLU A 104 0.79 8.00 10.48
C GLU A 104 1.25 9.09 11.44
N GLN A 105 0.48 10.19 11.54
CA GLN A 105 0.74 11.25 12.50
C GLN A 105 0.47 10.85 13.95
N GLY A 106 -0.08 9.65 14.21
CA GLY A 106 -0.43 9.22 15.55
C GLY A 106 -1.63 9.96 16.14
N LYS A 107 -2.47 10.58 15.31
CA LYS A 107 -3.61 11.40 15.78
C LYS A 107 -4.89 10.58 15.94
N THR A 108 -5.02 9.44 15.27
CA THR A 108 -6.13 8.50 15.49
C THR A 108 -6.03 7.89 16.88
N GLU A 109 -7.18 7.58 17.50
CA GLU A 109 -7.19 7.01 18.85
C GLU A 109 -6.43 5.68 18.95
N GLN A 110 -6.48 4.88 17.88
CA GLN A 110 -5.71 3.63 17.78
C GLN A 110 -4.21 3.92 17.79
N ALA A 111 -3.74 4.82 16.93
CA ALA A 111 -2.31 5.14 16.86
C ALA A 111 -1.80 5.82 18.14
N LYS A 112 -2.62 6.64 18.82
CA LYS A 112 -2.29 7.17 20.15
C LYS A 112 -2.05 6.06 21.16
N LYS A 113 -2.97 5.09 21.26
CA LYS A 113 -2.84 3.94 22.17
C LYS A 113 -1.59 3.11 21.85
N ASP A 114 -1.29 2.90 20.57
CA ASP A 114 -0.10 2.17 20.16
C ASP A 114 1.19 2.92 20.51
N LEU A 115 1.22 4.24 20.30
CA LEU A 115 2.33 5.10 20.72
C LEU A 115 2.52 5.11 22.24
N GLU A 116 1.43 5.20 23.01
CA GLU A 116 1.44 5.13 24.47
C GLU A 116 1.99 3.77 24.95
N ARG A 117 1.53 2.67 24.34
CA ARG A 117 2.04 1.33 24.63
C ARG A 117 3.54 1.22 24.35
N LEU A 118 3.99 1.74 23.20
CA LEU A 118 5.42 1.77 22.86
C LEU A 118 6.22 2.66 23.83
N ALA A 119 5.68 3.80 24.26
CA ALA A 119 6.31 4.67 25.24
C ALA A 119 6.50 3.98 26.60
N LEU A 120 5.49 3.25 27.07
CA LEU A 120 5.57 2.47 28.30
C LEU A 120 6.65 1.37 28.23
N ILE A 121 6.76 0.67 27.09
CA ILE A 121 7.83 -0.31 26.87
C ILE A 121 9.20 0.36 26.87
N ARG A 122 9.33 1.53 26.22
CA ARG A 122 10.59 2.31 26.23
C ARG A 122 10.97 2.73 27.65
N GLN A 123 10.01 3.17 28.46
CA GLN A 123 10.23 3.53 29.87
C GLN A 123 10.69 2.32 30.68
N GLN A 124 10.00 1.18 30.58
CA GLN A 124 10.39 -0.05 31.28
C GLN A 124 11.81 -0.51 30.90
N ARG A 125 12.17 -0.40 29.61
CA ARG A 125 13.53 -0.72 29.15
C ARG A 125 14.57 0.25 29.70
N ALA A 126 14.27 1.55 29.69
CA ALA A 126 15.17 2.57 30.23
C ALA A 126 15.36 2.41 31.74
N GLU A 127 14.29 2.16 32.49
CA GLU A 127 14.35 1.89 33.94
C GLU A 127 15.12 0.61 34.25
N ALA A 128 14.92 -0.47 33.48
CA ALA A 128 15.67 -1.70 33.65
C ALA A 128 17.17 -1.52 33.33
N ALA A 129 17.51 -0.71 32.32
CA ALA A 129 18.89 -0.36 32.02
C ALA A 129 19.52 0.46 33.16
N LYS A 130 18.84 1.51 33.62
CA LYS A 130 19.29 2.33 34.77
C LYS A 130 19.51 1.49 36.03
N LYS A 131 18.54 0.63 36.40
CA LYS A 131 18.68 -0.29 37.54
C LYS A 131 19.89 -1.22 37.39
N ARG A 132 20.13 -1.77 36.20
CA ARG A 132 21.31 -2.61 35.95
C ARG A 132 22.62 -1.84 36.07
N ASP A 133 22.67 -0.60 35.60
CA ASP A 133 23.87 0.22 35.67
C ASP A 133 24.15 0.70 37.09
N GLU A 134 23.12 1.06 37.85
CA GLU A 134 23.21 1.37 39.29
C GLU A 134 23.69 0.15 40.11
N GLU A 135 23.16 -1.05 39.84
CA GLU A 135 23.63 -2.27 40.51
C GLU A 135 25.08 -2.60 40.18
N LYS A 136 25.51 -2.38 38.93
CA LYS A 136 26.91 -2.56 38.53
C LYS A 136 27.81 -1.54 39.22
N ALA A 137 27.44 -0.26 39.21
CA ALA A 137 28.17 0.80 39.88
C ALA A 137 28.29 0.54 41.40
N ALA A 138 27.21 0.13 42.07
CA ALA A 138 27.24 -0.23 43.49
C ALA A 138 28.12 -1.46 43.77
N LYS A 139 28.10 -2.47 42.88
CA LYS A 139 29.00 -3.64 42.98
C LYS A 139 30.47 -3.24 42.77
N GLU A 140 30.75 -2.30 41.87
CA GLU A 140 32.10 -1.79 41.64
C GLU A 140 32.60 -0.94 42.82
N GLN A 141 31.77 -0.05 43.35
CA GLN A 141 32.09 0.71 44.56
C GLN A 141 32.40 -0.22 45.74
N LYS A 142 31.55 -1.22 45.99
CA LYS A 142 31.81 -2.25 47.02
C LYS A 142 33.12 -3.00 46.77
N LYS A 143 33.44 -3.37 45.52
CA LYS A 143 34.72 -4.02 45.18
C LYS A 143 35.91 -3.10 45.44
N VAL A 144 35.80 -1.81 45.12
CA VAL A 144 36.85 -0.82 45.37
C VAL A 144 37.03 -0.59 46.87
N GLU A 145 35.95 -0.48 47.64
CA GLU A 145 35.98 -0.39 49.11
C GLU A 145 36.60 -1.63 49.75
N THR A 146 36.28 -2.85 49.28
CA THR A 146 36.89 -4.09 49.81
C THR A 146 38.36 -4.28 49.43
N ARG A 147 38.87 -3.54 48.44
CA ARG A 147 40.27 -3.60 47.99
C ARG A 147 41.15 -2.54 48.66
N LYS A 148 40.57 -1.62 49.42
CA LYS A 148 41.26 -0.54 50.11
C LYS A 148 41.47 -0.89 51.57
#